data_AF-A0A672Q8T5-F1
#
_entry.id   AF-A0A672Q8T5-F1
#
_cell.length_a   1.000
_cell.length_b   1.000
_cell.length_c   1.000
_cell.angle_alpha   90.00
_cell.angle_beta   90.00
_cell.angle_gamma   90.00
#
_symmetry.space_group_name_H-M   'P 1'
#
loop_
_entity.id
_entity.type
_entity.pdbx_description
1 polymer ?
#
loop_
_entity_poly.entity_id
_entity_poly.type
_entity_poly.pdbx_seq_one_letter_code
_entity_poly.pdbx_strand_id
1 'polypeptide(L)'
;HSLMNIKFKRTKLKLSDSVSAVLLEFDRRFAAYGDEFVFYDYNNPLCLPEGLLPQSFDIVIADPPYLSEECLGKVALTIKYLTKGKILLCTGAIMEEPAGKLMDLKICSFLPKHNHNLANEFRCYVNYESSLVS
;
A
#
# COMPACT_ATOMS: atom_id res chain seq x y z
N HIS A 1 -5.50 11.33 -14.96
CA HIS A 1 -6.28 11.02 -13.73
C HIS A 1 -5.64 9.78 -13.10
N SER A 2 -4.40 9.91 -12.59
CA SER A 2 -3.75 8.86 -11.81
C SER A 2 -3.81 9.34 -10.37
N LEU A 3 -4.82 8.87 -9.64
CA LEU A 3 -4.94 9.13 -8.22
C LEU A 3 -4.04 8.12 -7.52
N MET A 4 -2.72 8.35 -7.57
CA MET A 4 -1.80 7.71 -6.64
C MET A 4 -2.14 8.30 -5.26
N ASN A 5 -2.83 7.52 -4.44
CA ASN A 5 -3.14 7.87 -3.06
C ASN A 5 -2.84 6.66 -2.20
N ILE A 6 -1.60 6.53 -1.74
CA ILE A 6 -1.38 5.83 -0.48
C ILE A 6 -1.97 6.72 0.62
N LYS A 7 -3.27 6.58 0.86
CA LYS A 7 -3.99 7.24 1.95
C LYS A 7 -4.11 6.27 3.13
N PHE A 8 -3.33 6.52 4.18
CA PHE A 8 -3.62 5.98 5.50
C PHE A 8 -4.78 6.79 6.12
N LYS A 9 -5.97 6.19 6.23
CA LYS A 9 -7.09 6.77 6.99
C LYS A 9 -7.29 6.00 8.29
N ARG A 10 -7.02 6.65 9.42
CA ARG A 10 -7.33 6.14 10.77
C ARG A 10 -8.84 6.23 11.00
N THR A 11 -9.56 5.12 10.93
CA THR A 11 -10.93 5.01 11.46
C THR A 11 -10.85 5.08 12.98
N LYS A 12 -11.49 6.10 13.57
CA LYS A 12 -11.55 6.32 15.03
C LYS A 12 -12.24 5.14 15.73
N LEU A 13 -11.46 4.24 16.33
CA LEU A 13 -11.89 3.40 17.45
C LEU A 13 -10.79 3.36 18.52
N LYS A 14 -10.91 4.36 19.41
CA LYS A 14 -10.45 4.56 20.81
C LYS A 14 -9.06 4.07 21.29
N LEU A 15 -8.52 4.82 22.25
CA LEU A 15 -7.37 4.55 23.14
C LEU A 15 -6.00 5.02 22.64
N SER A 16 -5.17 5.38 23.61
CA SER A 16 -3.99 6.26 23.56
C SER A 16 -2.80 5.67 22.79
N ASP A 17 -1.85 6.57 22.53
CA ASP A 17 -0.52 6.42 21.89
C ASP A 17 -0.48 6.66 20.36
N SER A 18 0.50 7.48 19.97
CA SER A 18 0.64 8.15 18.67
C SER A 18 0.99 7.17 17.54
N VAL A 19 0.22 7.19 16.45
CA VAL A 19 0.54 6.46 15.21
C VAL A 19 1.54 7.29 14.42
N SER A 20 2.65 6.68 14.00
CA SER A 20 3.65 7.27 13.08
C SER A 20 3.45 6.71 11.67
N ALA A 21 3.60 7.56 10.66
CA ALA A 21 3.45 7.18 9.26
C ALA A 21 4.57 7.79 8.41
N VAL A 22 5.01 7.04 7.39
CA VAL A 22 5.96 7.53 6.39
C VAL A 22 5.35 7.29 5.02
N LEU A 23 5.33 8.32 4.19
CA LEU A 23 4.84 8.30 2.83
C LEU A 23 6.00 8.11 1.86
N LEU A 24 6.00 6.98 1.15
CA LEU A 24 6.92 6.72 0.04
C LEU A 24 6.20 7.06 -1.26
N GLU A 25 6.64 8.11 -1.95
CA GLU A 25 5.93 8.61 -3.13
C GLU A 25 6.90 9.22 -4.18
N PHE A 26 6.59 9.04 -5.46
CA PHE A 26 7.41 9.56 -6.56
C PHE A 26 7.18 11.06 -6.75
N ASP A 27 5.95 11.52 -6.52
CA ASP A 27 5.58 12.91 -6.68
C ASP A 27 6.16 13.79 -5.56
N ARG A 28 7.15 14.62 -5.93
CA ARG A 28 7.84 15.54 -5.02
C ARG A 28 6.95 16.62 -4.45
N ARG A 29 5.72 16.81 -4.95
CA ARG A 29 4.76 17.74 -4.33
C ARG A 29 4.40 17.32 -2.90
N PHE A 30 4.53 16.04 -2.58
CA PHE A 30 4.35 15.51 -1.22
C PHE A 30 5.51 15.84 -0.27
N ALA A 31 6.60 16.48 -0.74
CA ALA A 31 7.66 16.99 0.15
C ALA A 31 7.14 18.01 1.20
N ALA A 32 5.93 18.55 1.01
CA ALA A 32 5.23 19.34 2.01
C ALA A 32 5.00 18.60 3.35
N TYR A 33 5.08 17.26 3.39
CA TYR A 33 4.97 16.44 4.60
C TYR A 33 6.30 16.34 5.39
N GLY A 34 7.39 16.97 4.94
CA GLY A 34 8.65 17.02 5.68
C GLY A 34 9.26 15.64 5.94
N ASP A 35 9.64 15.37 7.19
CA ASP A 35 10.30 14.11 7.60
C ASP A 35 9.40 12.87 7.46
N GLU A 36 8.08 13.06 7.30
CA GLU A 36 7.13 11.97 7.03
C GLU A 36 7.05 11.61 5.53
N PHE A 37 7.86 12.24 4.66
CA PHE A 37 7.94 11.95 3.23
C PHE A 37 9.30 11.42 2.80
N VAL A 38 9.27 10.37 1.98
CA VAL A 38 10.41 9.79 1.31
C VAL A 38 10.12 9.77 -0.19
N PHE A 39 11.00 10.40 -0.97
CA PHE A 39 10.97 10.22 -2.42
C PHE A 39 11.26 8.77 -2.75
N TYR A 40 10.34 8.12 -3.46
CA TYR A 40 10.41 6.71 -3.80
C TYR A 40 10.14 6.49 -5.28
N ASP A 41 11.04 5.76 -5.94
CA ASP A 41 10.89 5.31 -7.32
C ASP A 41 10.82 3.79 -7.34
N TYR A 42 9.66 3.24 -7.69
CA TYR A 42 9.45 1.79 -7.73
C TYR A 42 10.36 1.07 -8.75
N ASN A 43 10.97 1.78 -9.71
CA ASN A 43 11.97 1.18 -10.59
C ASN A 43 13.24 0.78 -9.84
N ASN A 44 13.49 1.40 -8.68
CA ASN A 44 14.61 1.13 -7.78
C ASN A 44 14.07 0.75 -6.39
N PRO A 45 13.35 -0.38 -6.26
CA PRO A 45 12.44 -0.65 -5.13
C PRO A 45 13.12 -0.73 -3.75
N LEU A 46 14.42 -1.07 -3.72
CA LEU A 46 15.22 -1.16 -2.49
C LEU A 46 16.24 -0.01 -2.37
N CYS A 47 16.17 1.00 -3.24
CA CYS A 47 16.94 2.24 -3.08
C CYS A 47 16.22 3.14 -2.07
N LEU A 48 16.18 2.68 -0.83
CA LEU A 48 15.53 3.36 0.30
C LEU A 48 16.59 4.08 1.14
N PRO A 49 16.24 5.20 1.80
CA PRO A 49 17.13 5.87 2.75
C PRO A 49 17.55 4.93 3.90
N GLU A 50 18.74 5.13 4.47
CA GLU A 50 19.28 4.29 5.55
C GLU A 50 18.37 4.24 6.80
N GLY A 51 17.55 5.27 7.02
CA GLY A 51 16.58 5.31 8.12
C GLY A 51 15.39 4.35 7.97
N LEU A 52 15.11 3.85 6.76
CA LEU A 52 14.04 2.88 6.52
C LEU A 52 14.60 1.47 6.67
N LEU A 53 14.63 1.00 7.91
CA LEU A 53 15.15 -0.32 8.25
C LEU A 53 14.21 -1.44 7.78
N PRO A 54 14.74 -2.65 7.52
CA PRO A 54 13.90 -3.82 7.23
C PRO A 54 12.93 -4.09 8.38
N GLN A 55 11.71 -4.53 8.05
CA GLN A 55 10.69 -4.97 9.01
C GLN A 55 10.43 -3.93 10.12
N SER A 56 10.44 -2.65 9.76
CA SER A 56 10.25 -1.54 10.70
C SER A 56 8.78 -1.12 10.85
N PHE A 57 7.91 -1.48 9.91
CA PHE A 57 6.50 -1.07 9.88
C PHE A 57 5.56 -2.19 10.31
N ASP A 58 4.66 -1.91 11.27
CA ASP A 58 3.67 -2.89 11.72
C ASP A 58 2.62 -3.21 10.65
N ILE A 59 2.37 -2.26 9.74
CA ILE A 59 1.49 -2.41 8.57
C ILE A 59 2.06 -1.61 7.39
N VAL A 60 2.01 -2.19 6.19
CA VAL A 60 2.31 -1.50 4.94
C VAL A 60 1.04 -1.43 4.10
N ILE A 61 0.70 -0.21 3.66
CA ILE A 61 -0.40 0.04 2.73
C ILE A 61 0.19 0.48 1.40
N ALA A 62 -0.24 -0.14 0.30
CA ALA A 62 0.31 0.12 -1.03
C ALA A 62 -0.79 0.24 -2.08
N ASP A 63 -0.57 1.14 -3.05
CA ASP A 63 -1.40 1.35 -4.24
C ASP A 63 -0.48 1.51 -5.46
N PRO A 64 -0.09 0.40 -6.13
CA PRO A 64 0.88 0.44 -7.22
C PRO A 64 0.36 1.28 -8.41
N PRO A 65 1.23 2.06 -9.07
CA PRO A 65 0.81 3.00 -10.12
C PRO A 65 0.29 2.32 -11.40
N TYR A 66 0.60 1.04 -11.62
CA TYR A 66 0.27 0.31 -12.84
C TYR A 66 -0.30 -1.08 -12.57
N LEU A 67 -1.28 -1.49 -13.37
CA LEU A 67 -1.86 -2.84 -13.35
C LEU A 67 -1.02 -3.81 -14.19
N SER A 68 0.22 -4.04 -13.76
CA SER A 68 1.14 -4.99 -14.39
C SER A 68 1.88 -5.82 -13.35
N GLU A 69 2.18 -7.08 -13.69
CA GLU A 69 2.93 -7.98 -12.81
C GLU A 69 4.34 -7.47 -12.52
N GLU A 70 5.00 -6.83 -13.50
CA GLU A 70 6.32 -6.22 -13.29
C GLU A 70 6.28 -5.11 -12.23
N CYS A 71 5.30 -4.20 -12.34
CA CYS A 71 5.11 -3.13 -11.36
C CYS A 71 4.79 -3.71 -9.98
N LEU A 72 3.87 -4.67 -9.91
CA LEU A 72 3.50 -5.29 -8.65
C LEU A 72 4.67 -6.06 -8.03
N GLY A 73 5.47 -6.75 -8.84
CA GLY A 73 6.67 -7.46 -8.40
C GLY A 73 7.71 -6.54 -7.76
N LYS A 74 7.99 -5.40 -8.41
CA LYS A 74 8.89 -4.37 -7.87
C LYS A 74 8.37 -3.80 -6.55
N VAL A 75 7.10 -3.41 -6.50
CA VAL A 75 6.47 -2.88 -5.28
C VAL A 75 6.44 -3.94 -4.16
N ALA A 76 6.21 -5.21 -4.49
CA ALA A 76 6.22 -6.30 -3.53
C ALA A 76 7.59 -6.49 -2.84
N LEU A 77 8.71 -6.20 -3.53
CA LEU A 77 10.04 -6.20 -2.90
C LEU A 77 10.11 -5.17 -1.78
N THR A 78 9.66 -3.94 -2.04
CA THR A 78 9.63 -2.86 -1.05
C THR A 78 8.68 -3.19 0.11
N ILE A 79 7.47 -3.69 -0.19
CA ILE A 79 6.50 -4.08 0.85
C ILE A 79 7.10 -5.13 1.78
N LYS A 80 7.66 -6.21 1.23
CA LYS A 80 8.28 -7.30 2.00
C LYS A 80 9.48 -6.84 2.82
N TYR A 81 10.26 -5.90 2.28
CA TYR A 81 11.38 -5.32 3.00
C TYR A 81 10.90 -4.53 4.23
N LEU A 82 9.84 -3.73 4.10
CA LEU A 82 9.41 -2.81 5.15
C LEU A 82 8.46 -3.42 6.19
N THR A 83 7.60 -4.36 5.80
CA THR A 83 6.54 -4.90 6.67
C THR A 83 7.08 -5.88 7.71
N LYS A 84 6.58 -5.77 8.96
CA LYS A 84 6.70 -6.84 9.98
C LYS A 84 5.75 -8.00 9.74
N GLY A 85 4.72 -7.79 8.92
CA GLY A 85 3.78 -8.86 8.59
C GLY A 85 2.51 -8.38 7.92
N LYS A 86 1.88 -7.28 8.35
CA LYS A 86 0.56 -6.88 7.82
C LYS A 86 0.68 -6.08 6.53
N ILE A 87 -0.11 -6.46 5.53
CA ILE A 87 -0.14 -5.80 4.21
C ILE A 87 -1.59 -5.49 3.85
N LEU A 88 -1.84 -4.26 3.36
CA LEU A 88 -3.07 -3.88 2.67
C LEU A 88 -2.69 -3.33 1.29
N LEU A 89 -3.03 -4.07 0.25
CA LEU A 89 -2.81 -3.69 -1.13
C LEU A 89 -4.13 -3.20 -1.75
N CYS A 90 -4.16 -1.98 -2.25
CA CYS A 90 -5.22 -1.48 -3.12
C CYS A 90 -4.72 -1.59 -4.57
N THR A 91 -5.45 -2.27 -5.45
CA THR A 91 -5.10 -2.33 -6.87
C THR A 91 -6.30 -2.83 -7.69
N GLY A 92 -6.17 -2.97 -9.01
CA GLY A 92 -7.22 -3.48 -9.88
C GLY A 92 -7.47 -4.98 -9.68
N ALA A 93 -8.70 -5.43 -9.88
CA ALA A 93 -9.14 -6.82 -9.70
C ALA A 93 -8.29 -7.84 -10.48
N ILE A 94 -7.77 -7.44 -11.65
CA ILE A 94 -6.88 -8.24 -12.49
C ILE A 94 -5.57 -8.65 -11.78
N MET A 95 -5.17 -7.93 -10.72
CA MET A 95 -3.95 -8.21 -9.95
C MET A 95 -4.18 -9.22 -8.81
N GLU A 96 -5.38 -9.81 -8.67
CA GLU A 96 -5.68 -10.79 -7.62
C GLU A 96 -4.71 -11.98 -7.60
N GLU A 97 -4.55 -12.67 -8.73
CA GLU A 97 -3.68 -13.84 -8.80
C GLU A 97 -2.21 -13.48 -8.58
N PRO A 98 -1.65 -12.43 -9.22
CA PRO A 98 -0.31 -11.93 -8.92
C PRO A 98 -0.11 -11.54 -7.45
N ALA A 99 -1.08 -10.86 -6.82
CA ALA A 99 -1.00 -10.44 -5.43
C ALA A 99 -0.98 -11.65 -4.47
N GLY A 100 -1.78 -12.67 -4.75
CA GLY A 100 -1.77 -13.95 -4.04
C GLY A 100 -0.42 -14.67 -4.18
N LYS A 101 0.09 -14.82 -5.40
CA LYS A 101 1.38 -15.50 -5.66
C LYS A 101 2.57 -14.78 -5.02
N LEU A 102 2.61 -13.45 -5.12
CA LEU A 102 3.76 -12.66 -4.66
C LEU A 102 3.77 -12.47 -3.15
N MET A 103 2.62 -12.30 -2.51
CA MET A 103 2.54 -11.80 -1.13
C MET A 103 1.50 -12.53 -0.25
N ASP A 104 0.92 -13.64 -0.73
CA ASP A 104 -0.13 -14.41 -0.04
C ASP A 104 -1.33 -13.53 0.37
N LEU A 105 -1.69 -12.57 -0.50
CA LEU A 105 -2.81 -11.68 -0.25
C LEU A 105 -4.12 -12.30 -0.75
N LYS A 106 -5.19 -12.09 0.01
CA LYS A 106 -6.56 -12.49 -0.31
C LYS A 106 -7.44 -11.26 -0.41
N ILE A 107 -8.49 -11.34 -1.24
CA ILE A 107 -9.49 -10.27 -1.32
C ILE A 107 -10.07 -9.99 0.07
N CYS A 108 -10.07 -8.72 0.44
CA CYS A 108 -10.83 -8.22 1.57
C CYS A 108 -12.30 -7.99 1.14
N SER A 109 -13.25 -8.31 2.01
CA SER A 109 -14.67 -7.99 1.83
C SER A 109 -14.96 -6.49 1.71
N PHE A 110 -13.98 -5.64 2.04
CA PHE A 110 -14.08 -4.19 1.89
C PHE A 110 -14.00 -3.77 0.42
N LEU A 111 -15.12 -3.31 -0.13
CA LEU A 111 -15.19 -2.74 -1.49
C LEU A 111 -14.99 -1.21 -1.43
N PRO A 112 -13.86 -0.66 -1.91
CA PRO A 112 -13.68 0.78 -1.99
C PRO A 112 -14.62 1.37 -3.06
N LYS A 113 -15.77 1.93 -2.62
CA LYS A 113 -16.73 2.59 -3.52
C LYS A 113 -16.09 3.82 -4.18
N HIS A 114 -15.90 3.76 -5.49
CA HIS A 114 -15.54 4.90 -6.31
C HIS A 114 -16.80 5.55 -6.90
N ASN A 115 -16.84 6.88 -6.96
CA ASN A 115 -18.01 7.65 -7.41
C ASN A 115 -18.13 7.76 -8.95
N HIS A 116 -17.29 7.06 -9.71
CA HIS A 116 -17.26 7.10 -11.17
C HIS A 116 -16.99 5.69 -11.73
N ASN A 117 -17.71 5.31 -12.78
CA ASN A 117 -17.54 4.05 -13.53
C ASN A 117 -16.10 3.91 -14.04
N LEU A 118 -15.23 3.29 -13.24
CA LEU A 118 -13.94 2.80 -13.69
C LEU A 118 -14.17 1.52 -14.49
N ALA A 119 -13.54 1.40 -15.66
CA ALA A 119 -13.61 0.21 -16.51
C ALA A 119 -12.98 -1.04 -15.83
N ASN A 120 -12.18 -0.85 -14.78
CA ASN A 120 -11.58 -1.90 -13.96
C ASN A 120 -12.07 -1.76 -12.52
N GLU A 121 -12.63 -2.84 -11.97
CA GLU A 121 -13.01 -2.92 -10.56
C GLU A 121 -11.75 -2.86 -9.69
N PHE A 122 -11.64 -1.90 -8.78
CA PHE A 122 -10.56 -1.85 -7.79
C PHE A 122 -10.96 -2.64 -6.54
N ARG A 123 -10.02 -3.40 -5.98
CA ARG A 123 -10.22 -4.20 -4.78
C ARG A 123 -9.08 -4.00 -3.79
N CYS A 124 -9.34 -4.35 -2.54
CA CYS A 124 -8.35 -4.39 -1.48
C CYS A 124 -7.96 -5.86 -1.20
N TYR A 125 -6.68 -6.10 -0.96
CA TYR A 125 -6.12 -7.41 -0.65
C TYR A 125 -5.30 -7.36 0.63
N VAL A 126 -5.43 -8.37 1.48
CA VAL A 126 -4.77 -8.44 2.80
C VAL A 126 -4.24 -9.84 3.10
N ASN A 127 -3.26 -9.94 4.00
CA ASN A 127 -2.75 -11.23 4.53
C ASN A 127 -3.07 -11.46 6.02
N TYR A 128 -3.99 -10.68 6.57
CA TYR A 128 -4.45 -10.83 7.94
C TYR A 128 -5.97 -10.98 7.97
N GLU A 129 -6.48 -11.63 9.01
CA GLU A 129 -7.91 -11.73 9.26
C GLU A 129 -8.49 -10.33 9.42
N SER A 130 -9.14 -9.86 8.36
CA SER A 130 -9.88 -8.61 8.38
C SER A 130 -11.24 -8.89 8.99
N SER A 131 -11.37 -8.68 10.30
CA SER A 131 -12.66 -8.68 10.99
C SER A 131 -13.58 -7.49 10.62
N LEU A 132 -13.31 -6.82 9.49
CA LEU A 132 -14.26 -5.94 8.82
C LEU A 132 -15.34 -6.82 8.15
N VAL A 133 -16.15 -7.42 9.03
CA VAL A 133 -17.38 -8.12 8.69
C VAL A 133 -18.32 -7.08 8.08
N SER A 134 -18.83 -7.43 6.91
CA SER A 134 -19.93 -6.81 6.17
C SER A 134 -21.10 -6.37 7.04
#